data_AF-A0A453HKV9-F1
#
_entry.id   AF-A0A453HKV9-F1
#
_cell.length_a   1.000
_cell.length_b   1.000
_cell.length_c   1.000
_cell.angle_alpha   90.00
_cell.angle_beta   90.00
_cell.angle_gamma   90.00
#
_symmetry.space_group_name_H-M   'P 1'
#
loop_
_entity.id
_entity.type
_entity.pdbx_description
1 polymer ?
#
loop_
_entity_poly.entity_id
_entity_poly.type
_entity_poly.pdbx_seq_one_letter_code
_entity_poly.pdbx_strand_id
1 'polypeptide(L)'
;VPHKEAVFKTHPMNFLNERTLKGTFFGNYKPRTDLPEVVEMYMRKELDVEKFITHSVPFSQINMAFDLMLKGEGLRCVMRMDE
;
A
#
# COMPACT_ATOMS: atom_id res chain seq x y z
N VAL A 1 8.76 3.79 -2.09
CA VAL A 1 8.98 3.00 -3.33
C VAL A 1 10.46 2.69 -3.42
N PRO A 2 10.88 1.46 -3.75
CA PRO A 2 12.30 1.16 -3.91
C PRO A 2 12.95 2.13 -4.90
N HIS A 3 14.19 2.52 -4.65
CA HIS A 3 14.96 3.35 -5.58
C HIS A 3 15.08 2.63 -6.94
N LYS A 4 15.15 3.38 -8.05
CA LYS A 4 15.19 2.82 -9.41
C LYS A 4 16.30 1.78 -9.59
N GLU A 5 17.44 2.01 -8.95
CA GLU A 5 18.62 1.16 -8.99
C GLU A 5 18.64 0.06 -7.90
N ALA A 6 17.53 -0.14 -7.19
CA ALA A 6 17.45 -1.16 -6.15
C ALA A 6 17.52 -2.57 -6.76
N VAL A 7 18.55 -3.32 -6.38
CA VAL A 7 18.74 -4.71 -6.79
C VAL A 7 18.60 -5.63 -5.58
N PHE A 8 17.75 -6.64 -5.67
CA PHE A 8 17.70 -7.70 -4.67
C PHE A 8 18.93 -8.61 -4.78
N LYS A 9 19.64 -8.82 -3.68
CA LYS A 9 20.79 -9.73 -3.57
C LYS A 9 20.68 -10.53 -2.28
N THR A 10 21.02 -11.81 -2.33
CA THR A 10 21.06 -12.68 -1.16
C THR A 10 22.14 -13.74 -1.32
N HIS A 11 22.72 -14.20 -0.21
CA HIS A 11 23.74 -15.25 -0.23
C HIS A 11 23.10 -16.63 -0.51
N PRO A 12 23.66 -17.48 -1.40
CA PRO A 12 23.07 -18.78 -1.75
C PRO A 12 22.81 -19.71 -0.55
N MET A 13 23.65 -19.64 0.48
CA MET A 13 23.49 -20.41 1.71
C MET A 13 22.14 -20.19 2.40
N ASN A 14 21.48 -19.06 2.17
CA ASN A 14 20.14 -18.81 2.71
C ASN A 14 19.10 -19.81 2.17
N PHE A 15 19.19 -20.18 0.90
CA PHE A 15 18.28 -21.15 0.28
C PHE A 15 18.67 -22.60 0.62
N LEU A 16 19.96 -22.87 0.79
CA LEU A 16 20.44 -24.17 1.29
C LEU A 16 20.03 -24.41 2.75
N ASN A 17 19.92 -23.36 3.55
CA ASN A 17 19.33 -23.39 4.89
C ASN A 17 17.80 -23.26 4.86
N GLU A 18 17.17 -23.70 3.77
CA GLU A 18 15.72 -23.86 3.62
C GLU A 18 14.89 -22.57 3.70
N ARG A 19 15.49 -21.37 3.59
CA ARG A 19 14.70 -20.13 3.46
C ARG A 19 14.03 -20.07 2.09
N THR A 20 12.80 -19.54 2.02
CA THR A 20 12.08 -19.35 0.77
C THR A 20 11.93 -17.86 0.44
N LEU A 21 12.19 -17.49 -0.81
CA LEU A 21 11.82 -16.19 -1.35
C LEU A 21 10.50 -16.32 -2.11
N LYS A 22 9.45 -15.60 -1.68
CA LYS A 22 8.16 -15.54 -2.37
C LYS A 22 7.85 -14.08 -2.72
N GLY A 23 7.47 -13.85 -3.96
CA GLY A 23 6.90 -12.58 -4.42
C GLY A 23 5.38 -12.62 -4.37
N THR A 24 4.76 -11.45 -4.37
CA THR A 24 3.32 -11.32 -4.57
C THR A 24 3.04 -10.08 -5.41
N PHE A 25 2.07 -10.19 -6.31
CA PHE A 25 1.49 -9.05 -7.00
C PHE A 25 0.12 -8.82 -6.39
N PHE A 26 -0.12 -7.61 -5.86
CA PHE A 26 -1.41 -7.24 -5.27
C PHE A 26 -1.89 -8.17 -4.13
N GLY A 27 -0.96 -8.74 -3.35
CA GLY A 27 -1.31 -9.68 -2.26
C GLY A 27 -1.85 -11.03 -2.74
N ASN A 28 -1.70 -11.35 -4.03
CA ASN A 28 -2.27 -12.52 -4.70
C ASN A 28 -3.82 -12.51 -4.77
N TYR A 29 -4.43 -11.32 -4.61
CA TYR A 29 -5.85 -11.12 -4.80
C TYR A 29 -6.19 -10.98 -6.29
N LYS A 30 -7.30 -11.59 -6.70
CA LYS A 30 -7.95 -11.37 -7.99
C LYS A 30 -8.91 -10.18 -7.84
N PRO A 31 -8.68 -9.04 -8.52
CA PRO A 31 -9.42 -7.81 -8.25
C PRO A 31 -10.94 -7.92 -8.37
N ARG A 32 -11.46 -8.67 -9.33
CA ARG A 32 -12.91 -8.78 -9.56
C ARG A 32 -13.63 -9.69 -8.58
N THR A 33 -12.97 -10.76 -8.13
CA THR A 33 -13.61 -11.78 -7.28
C THR A 33 -13.33 -11.54 -5.81
N ASP A 34 -12.12 -11.10 -5.47
CA ASP A 34 -11.67 -11.13 -4.07
C ASP A 34 -11.78 -9.77 -3.38
N LEU A 35 -11.66 -8.64 -4.11
CA LEU A 35 -11.78 -7.31 -3.49
C LEU A 35 -13.16 -7.04 -2.87
N PRO A 36 -14.30 -7.48 -3.46
CA PRO A 36 -15.60 -7.34 -2.80
C PRO A 36 -15.63 -7.99 -1.41
N GLU A 37 -14.95 -9.13 -1.22
CA GLU A 37 -14.86 -9.81 0.08
C GLU A 37 -14.06 -8.98 1.10
N VAL A 38 -12.96 -8.37 0.65
CA VAL A 38 -12.14 -7.49 1.50
C VAL A 38 -12.92 -6.23 1.93
N VAL A 39 -13.73 -5.66 1.04
CA VAL A 39 -14.62 -4.54 1.38
C VAL A 39 -15.65 -4.97 2.42
N GLU A 40 -16.25 -6.15 2.26
CA GLU A 40 -17.20 -6.67 3.23
C GLU A 40 -16.55 -6.88 4.61
N MET A 41 -15.32 -7.40 4.67
CA MET A 41 -14.56 -7.51 5.94
C MET A 41 -14.35 -6.13 6.60
N TYR A 42 -14.07 -5.09 5.83
CA TYR A 42 -14.02 -3.71 6.34
C TYR A 42 -15.38 -3.26 6.89
N MET A 43 -16.48 -3.51 6.16
CA MET A 43 -17.84 -3.14 6.61
C MET A 43 -18.23 -3.87 7.90
N ARG A 44 -17.79 -5.12 8.09
CA ARG A 44 -17.96 -5.88 9.32
C ARG A 44 -17.01 -5.46 10.45
N LYS A 45 -16.17 -4.44 10.25
CA LYS A 45 -15.16 -3.95 11.19
C LYS A 45 -14.08 -4.97 11.56
N GLU A 46 -13.87 -5.98 10.72
CA GLU A 46 -12.77 -6.96 10.86
C GLU A 46 -11.44 -6.35 10.42
N LEU A 47 -11.50 -5.34 9.53
CA LEU A 47 -10.35 -4.58 9.05
C LEU A 47 -10.46 -3.12 9.47
N ASP A 48 -9.47 -2.64 10.22
CA ASP A 48 -9.33 -1.23 10.55
C ASP A 48 -8.56 -0.50 9.43
N VAL A 49 -9.32 -0.03 8.43
CA VAL A 49 -8.76 0.67 7.26
C VAL A 49 -8.59 2.17 7.54
N GLU A 50 -9.43 2.74 8.40
CA GLU A 50 -9.49 4.19 8.64
C GLU A 50 -8.21 4.72 9.30
N LYS A 51 -7.56 3.94 10.17
CA LYS A 51 -6.28 4.32 10.79
C LYS A 51 -5.15 4.65 9.80
N PHE A 52 -5.25 4.18 8.55
CA PHE A 52 -4.24 4.44 7.53
C PHE A 52 -4.43 5.80 6.85
N ILE A 53 -5.60 6.42 6.99
CA ILE A 53 -5.90 7.73 6.43
C ILE A 53 -5.38 8.79 7.40
N THR A 54 -4.26 9.41 7.06
CA THR A 54 -3.64 10.47 7.89
C THR A 54 -3.97 11.87 7.41
N HIS A 55 -4.29 12.02 6.12
CA HIS A 55 -4.58 13.30 5.50
C HIS A 55 -5.80 13.19 4.58
N SER A 56 -6.60 14.24 4.50
CA SER A 56 -7.68 14.40 3.53
C SER A 56 -7.57 15.80 2.94
N VAL A 57 -7.48 15.91 1.63
CA VAL A 57 -7.28 17.20 0.94
C VAL A 57 -8.18 17.30 -0.28
N PRO A 58 -8.65 18.50 -0.66
CA PRO A 58 -9.42 18.68 -1.89
C PRO A 58 -8.53 18.43 -3.12
N PHE A 59 -9.13 18.00 -4.21
CA PHE A 59 -8.40 17.72 -5.47
C PHE A 59 -7.65 18.94 -6.00
N SER A 60 -8.19 20.15 -5.76
CA SER A 60 -7.53 21.42 -6.09
C SER A 60 -6.13 21.58 -5.46
N GLN A 61 -5.84 20.86 -4.38
CA GLN A 61 -4.57 20.89 -3.65
C GLN A 61 -3.72 19.63 -3.85
N ILE A 62 -3.86 18.94 -5.00
CA ILE A 62 -3.12 17.71 -5.30
C ILE A 62 -1.61 17.81 -5.10
N ASN A 63 -0.99 18.95 -5.39
CA ASN A 63 0.45 19.15 -5.19
C ASN A 63 0.85 19.07 -3.71
N MET A 64 0.01 19.56 -2.80
CA MET A 64 0.24 19.43 -1.35
C MET A 64 0.24 17.96 -0.92
N ALA A 65 -0.62 17.11 -1.51
CA ALA A 65 -0.62 15.67 -1.24
C ALA A 65 0.70 15.01 -1.65
N PHE A 66 1.27 15.40 -2.80
CA PHE A 66 2.57 14.92 -3.26
C PHE A 66 3.71 15.41 -2.35
N ASP A 67 3.67 16.66 -1.90
CA ASP A 67 4.67 17.20 -0.98
C ASP A 67 4.68 16.43 0.36
N LEU A 68 3.51 16.16 0.93
CA LEU A 68 3.37 15.34 2.15
C LEU A 68 3.93 13.93 1.94
N MET A 69 3.64 13.30 0.79
CA MET A 69 4.16 11.98 0.44
C MET A 69 5.70 11.98 0.36
N LEU A 70 6.31 12.98 -0.28
CA LEU A 70 7.75 13.09 -0.44
C LEU A 70 8.47 13.37 0.88
N LYS A 71 7.86 14.15 1.77
CA LYS A 71 8.37 14.42 3.13
C LYS A 71 8.23 13.20 4.06
N GLY A 72 7.42 12.21 3.69
CA GLY A 72 7.08 11.09 4.57
C GLY A 72 6.15 11.48 5.71
N GLU A 73 5.42 12.59 5.54
CA GLU A 73 4.45 13.09 6.51
C GLU A 73 3.10 12.42 6.23
N GLY A 74 2.83 11.30 6.92
CA GLY A 74 1.59 10.54 6.82
C GLY A 74 1.71 9.16 6.16
N LEU A 75 0.61 8.41 6.18
CA LEU A 75 0.53 7.05 5.63
C LEU A 75 -0.22 7.03 4.29
N ARG A 76 -1.46 7.54 4.29
CA ARG A 76 -2.29 7.73 3.08
C ARG A 76 -2.99 9.07 3.14
N CYS A 77 -3.05 9.71 1.97
CA CYS A 77 -3.81 10.92 1.74
C CYS A 77 -5.00 10.60 0.84
N VAL A 78 -6.22 10.94 1.27
CA VAL A 78 -7.44 10.80 0.47
C VAL A 78 -7.72 12.11 -0.24
N MET A 79 -7.89 12.04 -1.57
CA MET A 79 -8.27 13.18 -2.39
C MET A 79 -9.80 13.27 -2.47
N ARG A 80 -10.36 14.40 -2.04
CA ARG A 80 -11.80 14.69 -2.14
C ARG A 80 -12.08 15.39 -3.47
N MET A 81 -12.96 14.84 -4.29
CA MET A 81 -13.25 15.34 -5.65
C MET A 81 -14.29 16.46 -5.66
N ASP A 82 -15.20 16.45 -4.69
CA ASP A 82 -16.37 17.34 -4.63
C ASP A 82 -16.11 18.60 -3.77
N GLU A 83 -14.88 18.79 -3.30
CA GLU A 83 -14.41 19.90 -2.44
C GLU A 83 -13.39 20.79 -3.17
#